data_AF-A0A845JVU1-F1
#
_entry.id   AF-A0A845JVU1-F1
#
_cell.length_a   1.000
_cell.length_b   1.000
_cell.length_c   1.000
_cell.angle_alpha   90.00
_cell.angle_beta   90.00
_cell.angle_gamma   90.00
#
_symmetry.space_group_name_H-M   'P 1'
#
loop_
_entity.id
_entity.type
_entity.pdbx_description
1 polymer ?
#
loop_
_entity_poly.entity_id
_entity_poly.type
_entity_poly.pdbx_seq_one_letter_code
_entity_poly.pdbx_strand_id
1 'polypeptide(L)'
;MFKLTFATAALVVVGIQYSTILYKESPKFIARVTLEETCDMETKSFSIQNLGTGEIKPFSHGVAFIRASDSDKLKVVLNPKYSQVRFDGVEVLAQKLLKISQACIEPTSLDSIFDSFNETFSTD
;
A
#
# COMPACT_ATOMS: atom_id res chain seq x y z
N MET A 1 -27.33 29.78 -53.13
CA MET A 1 -26.16 28.89 -52.97
C MET A 1 -25.62 29.06 -51.56
N PHE A 2 -25.88 28.13 -50.64
CA PHE A 2 -25.11 28.00 -49.38
C PHE A 2 -25.22 26.54 -48.94
N LYS A 3 -24.14 25.79 -49.16
CA LYS A 3 -24.06 24.35 -48.92
C LYS A 3 -23.32 24.10 -47.59
N LEU A 4 -23.84 23.14 -46.83
CA LEU A 4 -23.12 22.17 -45.99
C LEU A 4 -22.22 22.70 -44.85
N THR A 5 -22.78 22.89 -43.65
CA THR A 5 -22.00 22.87 -42.38
C THR A 5 -22.85 22.40 -41.19
N PHE A 6 -23.43 21.20 -41.23
CA PHE A 6 -24.11 20.61 -40.06
C PHE A 6 -23.52 19.26 -39.60
N ALA A 7 -22.48 18.74 -40.27
CA ALA A 7 -21.95 17.40 -39.99
C ALA A 7 -20.87 17.35 -38.89
N THR A 8 -20.31 18.48 -38.46
CA THR A 8 -19.17 18.49 -37.51
C THR A 8 -19.60 18.45 -36.05
N ALA A 9 -20.79 18.95 -35.70
CA ALA A 9 -21.25 18.97 -34.31
C ALA A 9 -21.57 17.57 -33.76
N ALA A 10 -22.04 16.64 -34.61
CA ALA A 10 -22.41 15.29 -34.18
C ALA A 10 -21.20 14.44 -33.76
N LEU A 11 -20.05 14.57 -34.43
CA LEU A 11 -18.86 13.77 -34.13
C LEU A 11 -18.17 14.18 -32.81
N VAL A 12 -18.20 15.46 -32.44
CA VAL A 12 -17.61 15.94 -31.18
C VAL A 12 -18.44 15.51 -29.98
N VAL A 13 -19.77 15.54 -30.06
CA VAL A 13 -20.66 15.08 -28.97
C VAL A 13 -20.51 13.58 -28.73
N VAL A 14 -20.33 12.80 -29.79
CA VAL A 14 -20.11 11.35 -29.70
C VAL A 14 -18.77 11.04 -29.01
N GLY A 15 -17.69 11.78 -29.32
CA GLY A 15 -16.37 11.58 -28.70
C GLY A 15 -16.33 11.87 -27.19
N ILE A 16 -17.15 12.81 -26.70
CA ILE A 16 -17.17 13.19 -25.27
C ILE A 16 -17.95 12.17 -24.42
N GLN A 17 -18.91 11.43 -25.00
CA GLN A 17 -19.72 10.46 -24.27
C GLN A 17 -19.01 9.11 -24.02
N TYR A 18 -17.98 8.77 -24.79
CA TYR A 18 -17.32 7.45 -24.66
C TYR A 18 -16.25 7.40 -23.55
N SER A 19 -15.66 8.53 -23.15
CA SER A 19 -14.56 8.53 -22.17
C SER A 19 -15.03 8.24 -20.73
N THR A 20 -16.33 8.27 -20.45
CA THR A 20 -16.87 8.03 -19.10
C THR A 20 -17.22 6.55 -18.83
N ILE A 21 -17.12 5.66 -19.81
CA ILE A 21 -17.61 4.26 -19.70
C ILE A 21 -16.51 3.24 -19.33
N LEU A 22 -15.23 3.63 -19.27
CA LEU A 22 -14.11 2.69 -19.06
C LEU A 22 -13.48 2.69 -17.66
N TYR A 23 -14.10 3.29 -16.65
CA TYR A 23 -13.75 3.03 -15.24
C TYR A 23 -14.59 1.85 -14.71
N LYS A 24 -14.18 0.63 -15.05
CA LYS A 24 -14.74 -0.57 -14.44
C LYS A 24 -14.17 -0.67 -13.02
N GLU A 25 -14.97 -0.30 -12.02
CA GLU A 25 -14.60 -0.42 -10.61
C GLU A 25 -14.30 -1.91 -10.31
N SER A 26 -13.08 -2.18 -9.81
CA SER A 26 -12.65 -3.51 -9.42
C SER A 26 -13.52 -4.02 -8.26
N PRO A 27 -13.97 -5.28 -8.27
CA PRO A 27 -14.79 -5.82 -7.20
C PRO A 27 -14.06 -5.76 -5.86
N LYS A 28 -14.73 -5.24 -4.83
CA LYS A 28 -14.20 -5.13 -3.47
C LYS A 28 -14.42 -6.44 -2.70
N PHE A 29 -13.44 -6.81 -1.87
CA PHE A 29 -13.50 -7.97 -0.98
C PHE A 29 -12.85 -7.67 0.37
N ILE A 30 -13.01 -8.58 1.34
CA ILE A 30 -12.30 -8.54 2.62
C ILE A 30 -11.09 -9.47 2.52
N ALA A 31 -9.89 -8.90 2.57
CA ALA A 31 -8.64 -9.63 2.62
C ALA A 31 -8.38 -10.08 4.06
N ARG A 32 -8.09 -11.37 4.26
CA ARG A 32 -7.49 -11.89 5.50
C ARG A 32 -5.98 -11.95 5.30
N VAL A 33 -5.28 -11.11 6.05
CA VAL A 33 -3.81 -11.02 6.01
C VAL A 33 -3.26 -11.66 7.28
N THR A 34 -2.39 -12.65 7.12
CA THR A 34 -1.61 -13.25 8.20
C THR A 34 -0.19 -12.70 8.13
N LEU A 35 0.33 -12.24 9.27
CA LEU A 35 1.68 -11.77 9.44
C LEU A 35 2.47 -12.82 10.23
N GLU A 36 3.46 -13.42 9.58
CA GLU A 36 4.38 -14.38 10.17
C GLU A 36 5.71 -13.66 10.40
N GLU A 37 6.01 -13.35 11.65
CA GLU A 37 7.23 -12.61 12.02
C GLU A 37 8.22 -13.54 12.72
N THR A 38 9.50 -13.36 12.41
CA THR A 38 10.60 -13.92 13.20
C THR A 38 11.20 -12.88 14.16
N CYS A 39 10.46 -11.80 14.42
CA CYS A 39 10.89 -10.67 15.22
C CYS A 39 10.42 -10.82 16.67
N ASP A 40 11.23 -10.44 17.66
CA ASP A 40 10.84 -10.35 19.09
C ASP A 40 9.92 -9.13 19.39
N MET A 41 9.18 -8.66 18.38
CA MET A 41 8.18 -7.61 18.53
C MET A 41 6.77 -8.19 18.61
N GLU A 42 5.93 -7.61 19.45
CA GLU A 42 4.52 -8.00 19.50
C GLU A 42 3.83 -7.67 18.17
N THR A 43 3.15 -8.64 17.57
CA THR A 43 2.38 -8.46 16.31
C THR A 43 1.38 -7.29 16.34
N LYS A 44 0.92 -6.87 17.52
CA LYS A 44 0.04 -5.68 17.70
C LYS A 44 0.73 -4.36 17.36
N SER A 45 2.06 -4.37 17.28
CA SER A 45 2.89 -3.24 16.88
C SER A 45 2.80 -2.94 15.39
N PHE A 46 2.21 -3.86 14.61
CA PHE A 46 2.05 -3.72 13.19
C PHE A 46 0.59 -3.50 12.81
N SER A 47 0.40 -2.94 11.62
CA SER A 47 -0.88 -2.74 10.96
C SER A 47 -0.72 -2.98 9.47
N ILE A 48 -1.81 -3.31 8.80
CA ILE A 48 -1.86 -3.35 7.35
C ILE A 48 -2.56 -2.08 6.83
N GLN A 49 -1.93 -1.42 5.87
CA GLN A 49 -2.49 -0.25 5.18
C GLN A 49 -2.87 -0.65 3.75
N ASN A 50 -4.06 -0.27 3.31
CA ASN A 50 -4.41 -0.27 1.90
C ASN A 50 -3.98 1.08 1.28
N LEU A 51 -3.05 1.05 0.33
CA LEU A 51 -2.50 2.25 -0.29
C LEU A 51 -3.48 2.93 -1.27
N GLY A 52 -4.45 2.18 -1.80
CA GLY A 52 -5.49 2.72 -2.68
C GLY A 52 -6.57 3.52 -1.93
N THR A 53 -6.90 3.10 -0.70
CA THR A 53 -7.98 3.71 0.10
C THR A 53 -7.49 4.51 1.31
N GLY A 54 -6.24 4.29 1.73
CA GLY A 54 -5.68 4.82 2.97
C GLY A 54 -6.18 4.12 4.25
N GLU A 55 -7.01 3.08 4.14
CA GLU A 55 -7.53 2.34 5.31
C GLU A 55 -6.39 1.63 6.05
N ILE A 56 -6.36 1.71 7.38
CA ILE A 56 -5.37 1.06 8.24
C ILE A 56 -6.09 0.14 9.21
N LYS A 57 -5.61 -1.10 9.35
CA LYS A 57 -6.13 -2.10 10.29
C LYS A 57 -5.01 -2.75 11.08
N PRO A 58 -5.07 -2.77 12.43
CA PRO A 58 -4.06 -3.40 13.25
C PRO A 58 -4.11 -4.92 13.12
N PHE A 59 -2.95 -5.56 13.25
CA PHE A 59 -2.88 -7.00 13.45
C PHE A 59 -3.30 -7.35 14.89
N SER A 60 -4.08 -8.42 15.02
CA SER A 60 -4.44 -9.02 16.30
C SER A 60 -4.11 -10.50 16.23
N HIS A 61 -3.21 -10.96 17.10
CA HIS A 61 -2.72 -12.34 17.11
C HIS A 61 -2.19 -12.78 15.72
N GLY A 62 -1.43 -11.90 15.05
CA GLY A 62 -0.87 -12.16 13.73
C GLY A 62 -1.86 -12.10 12.55
N VAL A 63 -3.12 -11.70 12.76
CA VAL A 63 -4.12 -11.62 11.68
C VAL A 63 -4.78 -10.24 11.63
N ALA A 64 -5.00 -9.74 10.41
CA ALA A 64 -5.78 -8.53 10.13
C ALA A 64 -6.80 -8.78 9.01
N PHE A 65 -7.92 -8.07 9.06
CA PHE A 65 -8.94 -8.07 8.01
C PHE A 65 -9.10 -6.66 7.46
N ILE A 66 -8.92 -6.49 6.15
CA ILE A 66 -8.97 -5.18 5.49
C ILE A 66 -9.76 -5.24 4.19
N ARG A 67 -10.50 -4.17 3.86
CA ARG A 67 -11.20 -4.07 2.58
C ARG A 67 -10.21 -3.72 1.48
N ALA A 68 -10.27 -4.43 0.37
CA ALA A 68 -9.41 -4.19 -0.79
C ALA A 68 -10.09 -4.57 -2.10
N SER A 69 -9.50 -4.13 -3.20
CA SER A 69 -9.77 -4.58 -4.57
C SER A 69 -8.54 -5.27 -5.17
N ASP A 70 -8.70 -6.03 -6.25
CA ASP A 70 -7.58 -6.76 -6.88
C ASP A 70 -6.46 -5.83 -7.40
N SER A 71 -6.78 -4.55 -7.62
CA SER A 71 -5.81 -3.52 -8.04
C SER A 71 -5.13 -2.81 -6.87
N ASP A 72 -5.58 -3.03 -5.63
CA ASP A 72 -5.02 -2.35 -4.47
C ASP A 72 -3.68 -2.98 -4.06
N LYS A 73 -2.78 -2.14 -3.56
CA LYS A 73 -1.57 -2.57 -2.86
C LYS A 73 -1.78 -2.46 -1.36
N LEU A 74 -1.31 -3.46 -0.64
CA LEU A 74 -1.29 -3.51 0.81
C LEU A 74 0.16 -3.36 1.30
N LYS A 75 0.37 -2.61 2.37
CA LYS A 75 1.68 -2.39 3.00
C LYS A 75 1.60 -2.64 4.49
N VAL A 76 2.54 -3.41 5.02
CA VAL A 76 2.69 -3.51 6.48
C VAL A 76 3.32 -2.21 6.97
N VAL A 77 2.71 -1.60 7.97
CA VAL A 77 3.15 -0.36 8.60
C VAL A 77 3.19 -0.56 10.11
N LEU A 78 3.90 0.31 10.82
CA LEU A 78 3.76 0.34 12.27
C LEU A 78 2.37 0.82 12.66
N ASN A 79 1.88 0.27 13.77
CA ASN A 79 0.68 0.76 14.41
C ASN A 79 0.87 2.26 14.71
N PRO A 80 -0.10 3.13 14.39
CA PRO A 80 0.02 4.58 14.58
C PRO A 80 0.44 5.02 15.99
N LYS A 81 0.23 4.17 17.00
CA LYS A 81 0.72 4.37 18.37
C LYS A 81 2.25 4.50 18.48
N TYR A 82 3.02 4.02 17.50
CA TYR A 82 4.48 4.03 17.47
C TYR A 82 5.06 5.00 16.43
N SER A 83 4.40 6.16 16.24
CA SER A 83 4.73 7.15 15.20
C SER A 83 6.18 7.68 15.22
N GLN A 84 6.89 7.56 16.34
CA GLN A 84 8.29 7.98 16.48
C GLN A 84 9.30 7.04 15.81
N VAL A 85 8.88 5.87 15.32
CA VAL A 85 9.76 4.90 14.64
C VAL A 85 9.42 4.86 13.15
N ARG A 86 10.45 4.89 12.30
CA ARG A 86 10.29 4.68 10.86
C ARG A 86 10.42 3.20 10.54
N PHE A 87 9.40 2.67 9.86
CA PHE A 87 9.35 1.29 9.41
C PHE A 87 8.89 1.28 7.95
N ASP A 88 9.67 0.62 7.10
CA ASP A 88 9.32 0.43 5.70
C ASP A 88 9.00 -1.04 5.45
N GLY A 89 7.73 -1.38 5.53
CA GLY A 89 7.27 -2.74 5.29
C GLY A 89 7.11 -3.06 3.80
N VAL A 90 7.02 -4.35 3.50
CA VAL A 90 6.84 -4.84 2.13
C VAL A 90 5.47 -4.43 1.57
N GLU A 91 5.46 -3.99 0.31
CA GLU A 91 4.25 -3.76 -0.48
C GLU A 91 3.88 -4.99 -1.31
N VAL A 92 2.61 -5.38 -1.27
CA VAL A 92 2.10 -6.59 -1.93
C VAL A 92 0.73 -6.32 -2.54
N LEU A 93 0.41 -6.98 -3.66
CA LEU A 93 -0.92 -6.89 -4.26
C LEU A 93 -1.97 -7.55 -3.36
N ALA A 94 -3.14 -6.93 -3.26
CA ALA A 94 -4.22 -7.42 -2.44
C ALA A 94 -4.76 -8.76 -2.96
N GLN A 95 -5.00 -9.69 -2.04
CA GLN A 95 -5.62 -10.99 -2.30
C GLN A 95 -6.54 -11.35 -1.15
N LYS A 96 -7.55 -12.20 -1.40
CA LYS A 96 -8.50 -12.64 -0.35
C LYS A 96 -7.81 -13.29 0.85
N LEU A 97 -6.76 -14.08 0.60
CA LEU A 97 -5.94 -14.74 1.60
C LEU A 97 -4.49 -14.40 1.31
N LEU A 98 -3.81 -13.78 2.27
CA LEU A 98 -2.45 -13.34 2.09
C LEU A 98 -1.62 -13.72 3.32
N LYS A 99 -0.41 -14.22 3.09
CA LYS A 99 0.60 -14.42 4.11
C LYS A 99 1.78 -13.51 3.81
N ILE A 100 2.16 -12.69 4.77
CA ILE A 100 3.33 -11.82 4.70
C ILE A 100 4.31 -12.35 5.74
N SER A 101 5.52 -12.71 5.30
CA SER A 101 6.60 -13.07 6.20
C SER A 101 7.60 -11.93 6.28
N GLN A 102 7.96 -11.52 7.49
CA GLN A 102 8.96 -10.49 7.73
C GLN A 102 10.05 -11.04 8.64
N ALA A 103 11.29 -10.92 8.17
CA ALA A 103 12.48 -11.23 8.95
C ALA A 103 13.09 -9.92 9.46
N CYS A 104 13.02 -9.69 10.77
CA CYS A 104 13.78 -8.61 11.39
C CYS A 104 15.21 -9.09 11.58
N ILE A 105 16.15 -8.43 10.90
CA ILE A 105 17.56 -8.61 11.17
C ILE A 105 17.86 -7.74 12.38
N GLU A 106 18.07 -8.34 13.55
CA GLU A 106 18.68 -7.62 14.66
C GLU A 106 20.12 -7.23 14.24
N PRO A 107 20.54 -5.97 14.40
CA PRO A 107 21.92 -5.60 14.15
C PRO A 107 22.80 -6.34 15.17
N THR A 108 23.42 -7.43 14.74
CA THR A 108 24.22 -8.31 15.58
C THR A 108 25.61 -7.75 15.91
N SER A 109 25.97 -6.56 15.44
CA SER A 109 27.21 -5.91 15.88
C SER A 109 27.06 -4.40 16.06
N LEU A 110 27.70 -3.92 17.13
CA LEU A 110 27.87 -2.50 17.44
C LEU A 110 28.52 -1.74 16.28
N ASP A 111 29.29 -2.42 15.42
CA ASP A 111 29.98 -1.82 14.28
C ASP A 111 29.00 -1.14 13.30
N SER A 112 27.84 -1.76 13.05
CA SER A 112 26.81 -1.19 12.18
C SER A 112 26.17 0.09 12.73
N ILE A 113 26.12 0.22 14.07
CA ILE A 113 25.66 1.45 14.72
C ILE A 113 26.74 2.52 14.54
N PHE A 114 28.01 2.20 14.80
CA PHE A 114 29.10 3.15 14.66
C PHE A 114 29.35 3.60 13.21
N ASP A 115 29.11 2.76 12.20
CA ASP A 115 29.18 3.14 10.79
C ASP A 115 28.13 4.19 10.41
N SER A 116 26.89 4.04 10.91
CA SER A 116 25.81 5.01 10.68
C SER A 116 26.09 6.37 11.32
N PHE A 117 26.69 6.37 12.51
CA PHE A 117 27.19 7.58 13.15
C PHE A 117 28.35 8.17 12.34
N ASN A 118 29.30 7.35 11.89
CA ASN A 118 30.47 7.82 11.15
C ASN A 118 30.06 8.51 9.83
N GLU A 119 29.11 7.99 9.07
CA GLU A 119 28.61 8.69 7.86
C GLU A 119 27.95 10.04 8.17
N THR A 120 27.29 10.16 9.33
CA THR A 120 26.62 11.41 9.74
C THR A 120 27.61 12.48 10.21
N PHE A 121 28.72 12.07 10.84
CA PHE A 121 29.68 12.97 11.47
C PHE A 121 31.03 13.09 10.76
N SER A 122 31.25 12.38 9.64
CA SER A 122 32.50 12.46 8.83
C SER A 122 32.49 13.55 7.75
N THR A 123 31.49 14.45 7.72
CA THR A 123 31.39 15.51 6.68
C THR A 123 31.84 16.89 7.20
N ASP A 124 32.80 16.94 8.13
CA ASP A 124 33.49 18.17 8.54
C ASP A 124 35.00 18.10 8.24
#